data_AF-K8X4Q0-F1
#
_entry.id   AF-K8X4Q0-F1
#
_cell.length_a   1.000
_cell.length_b   1.000
_cell.length_c   1.000
_cell.angle_alpha   90.00
_cell.angle_beta   90.00
_cell.angle_gamma   90.00
#
_symmetry.space_group_name_H-M   'P 1'
#
loop_
_entity.id
_entity.type
_entity.pdbx_description
1 polymer ?
#
loop_
_entity_poly.entity_id
_entity_poly.type
_entity_poly.pdbx_seq_one_letter_code
_entity_poly.pdbx_strand_id
1 'polypeptide(L)'
;PLIVGARLVIAEPDGHRDPAYLVNVIAENDVTTVHFVPSMLAVFTAEPAVTRCTSLRRVFASGEALPARTASRMRTLVPGARLHNLYGPTEAS
;
A
#
# COMPACT_ATOMS: atom_id res chain seq x y z
N PRO A 1 5.66 -10.92 -8.64
CA PRO A 1 5.52 -12.01 -7.63
C PRO A 1 5.88 -13.39 -8.18
N LEU A 2 5.29 -13.78 -9.31
CA LEU A 2 5.38 -15.14 -9.85
C LEU A 2 6.78 -15.51 -10.36
N ILE A 3 7.54 -14.55 -10.87
CA ILE A 3 8.91 -14.77 -11.38
C ILE A 3 9.98 -14.89 -10.27
N VAL A 4 9.62 -14.61 -9.01
CA VAL A 4 10.56 -14.64 -7.86
C VAL A 4 10.12 -15.62 -6.76
N GLY A 5 9.09 -16.44 -7.02
CA GLY A 5 8.58 -17.43 -6.04
C GLY A 5 7.83 -16.82 -4.84
N ALA A 6 7.36 -15.57 -4.94
CA ALA A 6 6.61 -14.93 -3.86
C ALA A 6 5.12 -15.32 -3.85
N ARG A 7 4.49 -15.30 -2.67
CA ARG A 7 3.04 -15.48 -2.50
C ARG A 7 2.29 -14.25 -3.00
N LEU A 8 1.22 -14.47 -3.77
CA LEU A 8 0.26 -13.43 -4.16
C LEU A 8 -1.04 -13.64 -3.38
N VAL A 9 -1.49 -12.60 -2.68
CA VAL A 9 -2.79 -12.57 -1.98
C VAL A 9 -3.78 -11.83 -2.87
N ILE A 10 -4.88 -12.49 -3.23
CA ILE A 10 -5.93 -11.89 -4.03
C ILE A 10 -6.98 -11.33 -3.08
N ALA A 11 -7.18 -10.01 -3.11
CA ALA A 11 -8.24 -9.35 -2.37
C ALA A 11 -9.62 -9.69 -2.97
N GLU A 12 -10.66 -9.62 -2.14
CA GLU A 12 -12.04 -9.75 -2.57
C GLU A 12 -12.42 -8.64 -3.57
N PRO A 13 -13.36 -8.90 -4.49
CA PRO A 13 -13.91 -7.87 -5.36
C PRO A 13 -14.34 -6.64 -4.57
N ASP A 14 -14.00 -5.46 -5.06
CA ASP A 14 -14.24 -4.16 -4.41
C ASP A 14 -13.60 -3.93 -3.02
N GLY A 15 -12.92 -4.93 -2.44
CA GLY A 15 -12.25 -4.80 -1.14
C GLY A 15 -11.14 -3.73 -1.12
N HIS A 16 -10.60 -3.38 -2.28
CA HIS A 16 -9.64 -2.29 -2.43
C HIS A 16 -10.18 -0.90 -2.03
N ARG A 17 -11.51 -0.73 -1.89
CA ARG A 17 -12.14 0.53 -1.49
C ARG A 17 -12.33 0.66 0.01
N ASP A 18 -12.18 -0.44 0.75
CA ASP A 18 -12.34 -0.50 2.19
C ASP A 18 -10.96 -0.54 2.87
N PRO A 19 -10.51 0.55 3.51
CA PRO A 19 -9.20 0.59 4.15
C PRO A 19 -9.11 -0.34 5.37
N ALA A 20 -10.21 -0.60 6.09
CA ALA A 20 -10.21 -1.51 7.24
C ALA A 20 -10.05 -2.96 6.79
N TYR A 21 -10.74 -3.33 5.70
CA TYR A 21 -10.54 -4.61 5.04
C TYR A 21 -9.08 -4.81 4.60
N LEU A 22 -8.49 -3.81 3.94
CA LEU A 22 -7.09 -3.88 3.49
C LEU A 22 -6.12 -4.08 4.65
N VAL A 23 -6.34 -3.37 5.78
CA VAL A 23 -5.54 -3.58 6.99
C VAL A 23 -5.64 -5.02 7.49
N ASN A 24 -6.85 -5.59 7.52
CA ASN A 24 -7.05 -6.97 7.97
C ASN A 24 -6.35 -7.97 7.03
N VAL A 25 -6.52 -7.83 5.71
CA VAL A 25 -5.84 -8.70 4.73
C VAL A 25 -4.32 -8.62 4.88
N ILE A 26 -3.77 -7.41 5.04
CA ILE A 26 -2.32 -7.21 5.20
C ILE A 26 -1.81 -7.88 6.48
N ALA A 27 -2.52 -7.68 7.60
CA ALA A 27 -2.15 -8.23 8.89
C ALA A 27 -2.29 -9.76 8.95
N GLU A 28 -3.37 -10.32 8.41
CA GLU A 28 -3.65 -11.76 8.45
C GLU A 28 -2.76 -12.57 7.50
N ASN A 29 -2.30 -11.98 6.40
CA ASN A 29 -1.53 -12.68 5.38
C ASN A 29 -0.04 -12.29 5.36
N ASP A 30 0.43 -11.52 6.34
CA ASP A 30 1.80 -11.00 6.41
C ASP A 30 2.25 -10.36 5.10
N VAL A 31 1.39 -9.52 4.52
CA VAL A 31 1.68 -8.88 3.23
C VAL A 31 2.89 -7.96 3.39
N THR A 32 3.93 -8.19 2.58
CA THR A 32 5.18 -7.40 2.67
C THR A 32 5.26 -6.27 1.65
N THR A 33 4.43 -6.31 0.61
CA THR A 33 4.50 -5.39 -0.54
C THR A 33 3.10 -5.04 -1.02
N VAL A 34 2.79 -3.75 -1.13
CA VAL A 34 1.51 -3.22 -1.64
C VAL A 34 1.72 -2.06 -2.59
N HIS A 35 0.74 -1.80 -3.44
CA HIS A 35 0.71 -0.70 -4.39
C HIS A 35 -0.60 0.08 -4.23
N PHE A 36 -0.50 1.40 -4.22
CA PHE A 36 -1.62 2.32 -4.10
C PHE A 36 -1.55 3.42 -5.17
N VAL A 37 -2.72 3.94 -5.54
CA VAL A 37 -2.81 5.29 -6.09
C VAL A 37 -2.73 6.29 -4.92
N PRO A 38 -2.06 7.45 -5.04
CA PRO A 38 -1.93 8.42 -3.94
C PRO A 38 -3.23 8.81 -3.24
N SER A 39 -4.33 9.00 -3.97
CA SER A 39 -5.67 9.20 -3.41
C SER A 39 -6.11 8.07 -2.47
N MET A 40 -5.95 6.80 -2.88
CA MET A 40 -6.25 5.65 -2.04
C MET A 40 -5.27 5.51 -0.86
N LEU A 41 -3.99 5.84 -1.06
CA LEU A 41 -3.02 5.86 0.05
C LEU A 41 -3.40 6.88 1.13
N ALA A 42 -4.00 8.01 0.74
CA ALA A 42 -4.50 9.00 1.69
C ALA A 42 -5.68 8.45 2.52
N VAL A 43 -6.60 7.72 1.90
CA VAL A 43 -7.70 7.03 2.59
C VAL A 43 -7.17 5.93 3.51
N PHE A 44 -6.26 5.10 3.00
CA PHE A 44 -5.63 4.04 3.78
C PHE A 44 -4.94 4.60 5.02
N THR A 45 -4.06 5.59 4.89
CA THR A 45 -3.37 6.21 6.03
C THR A 45 -4.30 6.96 7.00
N ALA A 46 -5.56 7.21 6.62
CA ALA A 46 -6.58 7.76 7.51
C ALA A 46 -7.14 6.74 8.50
N GLU A 47 -7.09 5.45 8.16
CA GLU A 47 -7.59 4.34 8.98
C GLU A 47 -6.70 4.13 10.23
N PRO A 48 -7.25 4.26 11.45
CA PRO A 48 -6.48 4.09 12.68
C PRO A 48 -5.75 2.75 12.79
N ALA A 49 -6.34 1.68 12.25
CA ALA A 49 -5.78 0.33 12.34
C ALA A 49 -4.54 0.10 11.46
N VAL A 50 -4.14 1.04 10.60
CA VAL A 50 -2.95 0.90 9.73
C VAL A 50 -1.67 0.55 10.48
N THR A 51 -1.54 1.00 11.73
CA THR A 51 -0.38 0.68 12.58
C THR A 51 -0.18 -0.83 12.81
N ARG A 52 -1.22 -1.64 12.58
CA ARG A 52 -1.15 -3.12 12.60
C ARG A 52 -0.42 -3.73 11.40
N CYS A 53 -0.19 -2.96 10.34
CA CYS A 53 0.46 -3.43 9.10
C CYS A 53 1.99 -3.52 9.25
N THR A 54 2.47 -4.19 10.30
CA THR A 54 3.88 -4.27 10.69
C THR A 54 4.73 -5.15 9.76
N SER A 55 4.09 -6.03 8.99
CA SER A 55 4.72 -6.89 7.99
C SER A 55 5.15 -6.15 6.71
N LEU A 56 4.59 -4.94 6.47
CA LEU A 56 4.89 -4.15 5.28
C LEU A 56 6.36 -3.72 5.25
N ARG A 57 7.01 -4.00 4.11
CA ARG A 57 8.40 -3.58 3.84
C ARG A 57 8.48 -2.59 2.69
N ARG A 58 7.57 -2.70 1.72
CA ARG A 58 7.54 -1.86 0.51
C ARG A 58 6.13 -1.40 0.22
N VAL A 59 5.96 -0.10 0.09
CA VAL A 59 4.72 0.52 -0.37
C VAL A 59 5.05 1.35 -1.59
N PHE A 60 4.35 1.08 -2.68
CA PHE A 60 4.49 1.83 -3.92
C PHE A 60 3.29 2.75 -4.09
N ALA A 61 3.54 3.98 -4.54
CA ALA A 61 2.53 4.94 -4.93
C ALA A 61 2.78 5.37 -6.38
N SER A 62 1.76 5.37 -7.24
CA SER A 62 1.88 5.86 -8.62
C SER A 62 0.54 6.28 -9.21
N GLY A 63 0.56 6.89 -10.40
CA GLY A 63 -0.65 7.26 -11.16
C GLY A 63 -1.19 8.66 -10.84
N GLU A 64 -0.79 9.27 -9.73
CA GLU A 64 -1.12 10.65 -9.38
C GLU A 64 0.10 11.33 -8.72
N ALA A 65 0.01 12.64 -8.48
CA ALA A 65 0.99 13.34 -7.66
C ALA A 65 0.86 12.87 -6.19
N LEU A 66 1.97 12.44 -5.59
CA LEU A 66 2.00 12.01 -4.19
C LEU A 66 2.15 13.22 -3.23
N PRO A 67 1.15 13.54 -2.39
CA PRO A 67 1.26 14.66 -1.46
C PRO A 67 2.25 14.36 -0.32
N ALA A 68 3.10 15.34 0.02
CA ALA A 68 4.10 15.18 1.09
C ALA A 68 3.49 14.85 2.46
N ARG A 69 2.28 15.33 2.74
CA ARG A 69 1.53 15.02 3.97
C ARG A 69 1.18 13.54 4.05
N THR A 70 0.68 12.95 2.96
CA THR A 70 0.34 11.53 2.87
C THR A 70 1.59 10.67 3.05
N ALA A 71 2.69 11.02 2.37
CA ALA A 71 3.96 10.33 2.51
C ALA A 71 4.50 10.37 3.94
N SER A 72 4.45 11.54 4.59
CA SER A 72 4.89 11.69 5.98
C SER A 72 4.02 10.90 6.95
N ARG A 73 2.70 10.89 6.75
CA ARG A 73 1.76 10.11 7.57
C ARG A 73 2.04 8.61 7.46
N MET A 74 2.26 8.10 6.24
CA MET A 74 2.64 6.71 6.01
C MET A 74 3.92 6.32 6.76
N ARG A 75 4.96 7.16 6.67
CA ARG A 75 6.23 6.93 7.37
C ARG A 75 6.07 6.91 8.89
N THR A 76 5.19 7.75 9.45
CA THR A 76 4.92 7.77 10.89
C THR A 76 4.13 6.54 11.34
N LEU A 77 3.12 6.13 10.58
CA LEU A 77 2.24 5.02 10.96
C LEU A 77 2.89 3.64 10.79
N VAL A 78 3.73 3.48 9.77
CA VAL A 78 4.38 2.21 9.43
C VAL A 78 5.88 2.43 9.18
N PRO A 79 6.67 2.70 10.24
CA PRO A 79 8.08 3.10 10.11
C PRO A 79 8.99 2.00 9.52
N GLY A 80 8.56 0.74 9.56
CA GLY A 80 9.28 -0.38 8.94
C GLY A 80 9.15 -0.47 7.42
N ALA A 81 8.21 0.26 6.82
CA ALA A 81 7.94 0.22 5.40
C ALA A 81 8.65 1.36 4.64
N ARG A 82 9.22 1.05 3.47
CA ARG A 82 9.75 2.05 2.53
C ARG A 82 8.66 2.46 1.55
N LEU A 83 8.41 3.77 1.46
CA LEU A 83 7.49 4.35 0.48
C LEU A 83 8.26 4.77 -0.78
N HIS A 84 7.83 4.26 -1.93
CA HIS A 84 8.40 4.52 -3.24
C HIS A 84 7.36 5.22 -4.11
N ASN A 85 7.68 6.43 -4.59
CA ASN A 85 6.85 7.13 -5.58
C ASN A 85 7.34 6.76 -6.98
N LEU A 86 6.51 6.08 -7.76
CA LEU A 86 6.80 5.68 -9.12
C LEU A 86 6.02 6.56 -10.10
N TYR A 87 6.66 6.91 -11.20
CA TYR A 87 6.05 7.63 -12.31
C TYR A 87 6.34 6.89 -13.60
N GLY A 88 5.30 6.64 -14.39
CA GLY A 88 5.39 6.02 -15.69
C GLY A 88 4.02 6.06 -16.38
N PRO A 89 3.91 6.66 -17.59
CA PRO A 89 2.70 6.55 -18.39
C PRO A 89 2.53 5.12 -18.91
N THR A 90 1.31 4.73 -19.25
CA THR A 90 1.00 3.41 -19.85
C THR A 90 1.79 3.15 -21.13
N GLU A 91 2.17 4.20 -21.84
CA GLU A 91 2.86 4.22 -23.13
C GLU A 91 4.36 3.92 -23.04
N ALA A 92 4.93 3.90 -21.83
CA ALA A 92 6.36 3.69 -21.58
C ALA A 92 6.67 2.37 -20.86
N SER A 93 5.79 1.36 -20.99
CA SER A 93 5.86 0.06 -20.31
C SER A 93 6.28 -1.08 -21.24
#